data_AF-A0A1I2ANV4-F1
#
_entry.id   AF-A0A1I2ANV4-F1
#
_cell.length_a   1.000
_cell.length_b   1.000
_cell.length_c   1.000
_cell.angle_alpha   90.00
_cell.angle_beta   90.00
_cell.angle_gamma   90.00
#
_symmetry.space_group_name_H-M   'P 1'
#
loop_
_entity.id
_entity.type
_entity.pdbx_description
1 polymer ?
#
loop_
_entity_poly.entity_id
_entity_poly.type
_entity_poly.pdbx_seq_one_letter_code
_entity_poly.pdbx_strand_id
1 'polypeptide(L)'
;MNRRLIFLQKKWNDARIKIKFRLTFGLISFFIILLAFIANRGISNITNDTKTIQESGQLQSNIEHYHSAHLQWVANVNRLLTDENVTDLNVETNPQLCEFGKWYYGEGRKKAEELVPALSTILDKFEEPHHILHQSAIQISEVFQQADHNLSEQLNKVKVAHLIWMNSLEGSILEGKPNYQI
;
A
#
# COMPACT_ATOMS: atom_id res chain seq x y z
N MET A 1 9.00 -25.06 -68.29
CA MET A 1 8.28 -25.97 -67.37
C MET A 1 9.26 -27.02 -66.85
N ASN A 2 9.48 -27.06 -65.53
CA ASN A 2 10.74 -27.50 -64.92
C ASN A 2 10.90 -29.05 -64.95
N ARG A 3 11.83 -29.60 -65.75
CA ARG A 3 12.08 -31.06 -65.90
C ARG A 3 12.28 -31.78 -64.56
N ARG A 4 12.76 -31.07 -63.53
CA ARG A 4 12.90 -31.59 -62.15
C ARG A 4 11.56 -31.96 -61.50
N LEU A 5 10.50 -31.18 -61.75
CA LEU A 5 9.17 -31.46 -61.19
C LEU A 5 8.57 -32.72 -61.80
N ILE A 6 8.72 -32.89 -63.12
CA ILE A 6 8.23 -34.07 -63.86
C ILE A 6 8.96 -35.34 -63.41
N PHE A 7 10.28 -35.25 -63.21
CA PHE A 7 11.10 -36.36 -62.72
C PHE A 7 10.71 -36.80 -61.29
N LEU A 8 10.48 -35.83 -60.40
CA LEU A 8 10.05 -36.10 -59.03
C LEU A 8 8.62 -36.69 -58.99
N GLN A 9 7.72 -36.22 -59.86
CA GLN A 9 6.36 -36.74 -59.97
C GLN A 9 6.31 -38.20 -60.45
N LYS A 10 7.13 -38.55 -61.45
CA LYS A 10 7.25 -39.94 -61.92
C LYS A 10 7.82 -40.85 -60.84
N LYS A 11 8.90 -40.43 -60.16
CA LYS A 11 9.52 -41.17 -59.06
C LYS A 11 8.61 -41.31 -57.84
N TRP A 12 7.74 -40.33 -57.57
CA TRP A 12 6.69 -40.42 -56.55
C TRP A 12 5.62 -41.43 -56.95
N ASN A 13 5.15 -41.44 -58.19
CA ASN A 13 4.14 -42.39 -58.65
C ASN A 13 4.62 -43.84 -58.62
N ASP A 14 5.89 -44.09 -58.94
CA ASP A 14 6.53 -45.42 -58.90
C ASP A 14 6.89 -45.89 -57.47
N ALA A 15 6.82 -45.00 -56.47
CA ALA A 15 7.08 -45.36 -55.08
C ALA A 15 5.92 -46.19 -54.49
N ARG A 16 6.27 -47.28 -53.79
CA ARG A 16 5.30 -48.14 -53.09
C ARG A 16 4.40 -47.29 -52.19
N ILE A 17 3.10 -47.55 -52.20
CA ILE A 17 2.08 -46.82 -51.41
C ILE A 17 2.48 -46.69 -49.93
N LYS A 18 3.11 -47.73 -49.34
CA LYS A 18 3.64 -47.74 -47.96
C LYS A 18 4.70 -46.67 -47.66
N ILE A 19 5.40 -46.15 -48.67
CA ILE A 19 6.41 -45.08 -48.52
C ILE A 19 5.73 -43.71 -48.49
N LYS A 20 4.71 -43.52 -49.34
CA LYS A 20 3.90 -42.30 -49.37
C LYS A 20 3.23 -42.04 -48.01
N PHE A 21 2.60 -43.07 -47.44
CA PHE A 21 1.99 -42.98 -46.11
C PHE A 21 2.99 -42.71 -44.98
N ARG A 22 4.19 -43.30 -45.03
CA ARG A 22 5.23 -43.06 -44.00
C ARG A 22 5.76 -41.62 -44.05
N LEU A 23 5.92 -41.06 -45.24
CA LEU A 23 6.36 -39.67 -45.40
C LEU A 23 5.31 -38.67 -44.91
N THR A 24 4.03 -38.90 -45.21
CA THR A 24 2.96 -38.00 -44.76
C THR A 24 2.75 -38.08 -43.25
N PHE A 25 2.69 -39.29 -42.68
CA PHE A 25 2.61 -39.45 -41.22
C PHE A 25 3.83 -38.87 -40.51
N GLY A 26 5.03 -39.11 -41.03
CA GLY A 26 6.26 -38.57 -40.47
C GLY A 26 6.29 -37.04 -40.47
N LEU A 27 5.83 -36.41 -41.55
CA LEU A 27 5.75 -34.94 -41.64
C LEU A 27 4.76 -34.37 -40.62
N ILE A 28 3.58 -34.97 -40.50
CA ILE A 28 2.56 -34.53 -39.53
C ILE A 28 3.07 -34.71 -38.10
N SER A 29 3.63 -35.87 -37.77
CA SER A 29 4.23 -36.13 -36.46
C SER A 29 5.38 -35.17 -36.15
N PHE A 30 6.21 -34.85 -37.14
CA PHE A 30 7.28 -33.87 -36.99
C PHE A 30 6.74 -32.48 -36.64
N PHE A 31 5.71 -32.00 -37.34
CA PHE A 31 5.08 -30.72 -37.02
C PHE A 31 4.42 -30.71 -35.64
N ILE A 32 3.78 -31.81 -35.21
CA ILE A 32 3.22 -31.92 -33.85
C ILE A 32 4.34 -31.82 -32.79
N ILE A 33 5.44 -32.54 -32.98
CA ILE A 33 6.59 -32.50 -32.05
C ILE A 33 7.21 -31.11 -32.04
N LEU A 34 7.33 -30.46 -33.19
CA LEU A 34 7.86 -29.11 -33.32
C LEU A 34 6.97 -28.10 -32.58
N LEU A 35 5.64 -28.18 -32.75
CA LEU A 35 4.69 -27.33 -32.03
C LEU A 35 4.74 -27.58 -30.52
N ALA A 36 4.81 -28.85 -30.09
CA ALA A 36 4.95 -29.19 -28.67
C ALA A 36 6.26 -28.63 -28.08
N PHE A 37 7.36 -28.67 -28.83
CA PHE A 37 8.64 -28.13 -28.41
C PHE A 37 8.62 -26.60 -28.31
N ILE A 38 8.02 -25.92 -29.30
CA ILE A 38 7.82 -24.45 -29.28
C ILE A 38 6.93 -24.06 -28.10
N ALA A 39 5.84 -24.78 -27.87
CA ALA A 39 4.94 -24.55 -26.75
C ALA A 39 5.67 -24.73 -25.40
N ASN A 40 6.46 -25.78 -25.25
CA ASN A 40 7.20 -26.02 -24.01
C ASN A 40 8.26 -24.94 -23.74
N ARG A 41 8.96 -24.47 -24.78
CA ARG A 41 9.89 -23.32 -24.69
C ARG A 41 9.14 -22.02 -24.34
N GLY A 42 7.98 -21.78 -24.95
CA GLY A 42 7.15 -20.59 -24.70
C GLY A 42 6.57 -20.55 -23.29
N ILE A 43 6.04 -21.68 -22.80
CA ILE A 43 5.51 -21.81 -21.44
C ILE A 43 6.62 -21.56 -20.41
N SER A 44 7.83 -22.09 -20.62
CA SER A 44 8.96 -21.86 -19.71
C SER A 44 9.30 -20.37 -19.55
N ASN A 45 9.23 -19.59 -20.62
CA ASN A 45 9.49 -18.14 -20.57
C ASN A 45 8.37 -17.43 -19.80
N ILE A 46 7.11 -17.76 -20.10
CA ILE A 46 5.94 -17.20 -19.42
C ILE A 46 5.95 -17.52 -17.93
N THR A 47 6.32 -18.75 -17.52
CA THR A 47 6.37 -19.11 -16.10
C THR A 47 7.41 -18.34 -15.30
N ASN A 48 8.48 -17.84 -15.94
CA ASN A 48 9.44 -16.95 -15.28
C ASN A 48 8.85 -15.54 -15.12
N ASP A 49 8.18 -15.02 -16.16
CA ASP A 49 7.48 -13.73 -16.09
C ASP A 49 6.35 -13.75 -15.03
N THR A 50 5.63 -14.87 -14.91
CA THR A 50 4.59 -15.06 -13.89
C THR A 50 5.14 -14.99 -12.46
N LYS A 51 6.37 -15.48 -12.22
CA LYS A 51 7.01 -15.37 -10.88
C LYS A 51 7.29 -13.92 -10.53
N THR A 52 7.84 -13.15 -11.47
CA THR A 52 8.09 -11.71 -11.28
C THR A 52 6.79 -10.93 -11.06
N ILE A 53 5.71 -11.26 -11.79
CA ILE A 53 4.39 -10.67 -11.60
C ILE A 53 3.83 -11.02 -10.20
N GLN A 54 3.97 -12.27 -9.77
CA GLN A 54 3.51 -12.71 -8.44
C GLN A 54 4.28 -12.00 -7.32
N GLU A 55 5.61 -11.91 -7.42
CA GLU A 55 6.46 -11.22 -6.45
C GLU A 55 6.16 -9.72 -6.40
N SER A 56 5.92 -9.09 -7.56
CA SER A 56 5.51 -7.68 -7.64
C SER A 56 4.13 -7.45 -7.01
N GLY A 57 3.18 -8.36 -7.25
CA GLY A 57 1.87 -8.32 -6.61
C GLY A 57 1.94 -8.47 -5.09
N GLN A 58 2.80 -9.37 -4.60
CA GLN A 58 3.03 -9.53 -3.16
C GLN A 58 3.67 -8.28 -2.55
N LEU A 59 4.62 -7.67 -3.25
CA LEU A 59 5.23 -6.42 -2.81
C LEU A 59 4.20 -5.30 -2.68
N GLN A 60 3.34 -5.12 -3.69
CA GLN A 60 2.27 -4.12 -3.63
C GLN A 60 1.32 -4.39 -2.45
N SER A 61 0.89 -5.64 -2.28
CA SER A 61 0.02 -6.03 -1.17
C SER A 61 0.66 -5.76 0.19
N ASN A 62 1.97 -6.01 0.35
CA ASN A 62 2.69 -5.71 1.58
C ASN A 62 2.73 -4.21 1.86
N ILE A 63 2.99 -3.37 0.86
CA ILE A 63 3.00 -1.90 1.03
C ILE A 63 1.61 -1.38 1.43
N GLU A 64 0.54 -1.89 0.80
CA GLU A 64 -0.84 -1.55 1.18
C GLU A 64 -1.16 -1.98 2.62
N HIS A 65 -0.69 -3.15 3.02
CA HIS A 65 -0.83 -3.64 4.40
C HIS A 65 -0.09 -2.74 5.40
N TYR A 66 1.16 -2.36 5.13
CA TYR A 66 1.91 -1.44 5.98
C TYR A 66 1.28 -0.05 6.07
N HIS A 67 0.74 0.46 4.96
CA HIS A 67 -0.02 1.71 4.97
C HIS A 67 -1.23 1.59 5.91
N SER A 68 -2.03 0.54 5.77
CA SER A 68 -3.20 0.29 6.62
C SER A 68 -2.84 0.21 8.10
N ALA A 69 -1.74 -0.48 8.43
CA ALA A 69 -1.22 -0.56 9.79
C ALA A 69 -0.85 0.84 10.34
N HIS A 70 -0.24 1.71 9.54
CA HIS A 70 0.06 3.09 9.93
C HIS A 70 -1.19 3.96 10.06
N LEU A 71 -2.23 3.75 9.26
CA LEU A 71 -3.51 4.45 9.45
C LEU A 71 -4.15 4.08 10.79
N GLN A 72 -4.08 2.80 11.18
CA GLN A 72 -4.54 2.38 12.49
C GLN A 72 -3.70 2.97 13.62
N TRP A 73 -2.38 3.04 13.43
CA TRP A 73 -1.48 3.72 14.36
C TRP A 73 -1.85 5.20 14.54
N VAL A 74 -2.08 5.93 13.44
CA VAL A 74 -2.51 7.35 13.47
C VAL A 74 -3.88 7.50 14.13
N ALA A 75 -4.81 6.58 13.87
CA ALA A 75 -6.10 6.58 14.53
C ALA A 75 -5.97 6.45 16.06
N ASN A 76 -5.04 5.64 16.55
CA ASN A 76 -4.78 5.51 17.98
C ASN A 76 -4.16 6.79 18.57
N VAL A 77 -3.25 7.45 17.86
CA VAL A 77 -2.72 8.77 18.26
C VAL A 77 -3.86 9.80 18.32
N ASN A 78 -4.74 9.83 17.31
CA ASN A 78 -5.89 10.74 17.31
C ASN A 78 -6.85 10.48 18.46
N ARG A 79 -7.07 9.21 18.84
CA ARG A 79 -7.93 8.87 19.99
C ARG A 79 -7.47 9.50 21.29
N LEU A 80 -6.15 9.57 21.54
CA LEU A 80 -5.61 10.31 22.69
C LEU A 80 -6.10 11.77 22.71
N LEU A 81 -6.17 12.40 21.53
CA LEU A 81 -6.53 13.82 21.41
C LEU A 81 -8.04 14.07 21.46
N THR A 82 -8.86 13.06 21.16
CA THR A 82 -10.31 13.25 20.94
C THR A 82 -11.22 12.48 21.89
N ASP A 83 -10.73 11.41 22.52
CA ASP A 83 -11.52 10.56 23.43
C ASP A 83 -11.17 10.91 24.88
N GLU A 84 -12.15 11.40 25.63
CA GLU A 84 -11.99 11.78 27.04
C GLU A 84 -11.59 10.61 27.95
N ASN A 85 -11.80 9.37 27.50
CA ASN A 85 -11.49 8.16 28.24
C ASN A 85 -10.08 7.62 27.94
N VAL A 86 -9.35 8.20 26.98
CA VAL A 86 -8.01 7.76 26.59
C VAL A 86 -6.99 8.79 27.10
N THR A 87 -6.31 8.46 28.20
CA THR A 87 -5.35 9.36 28.87
C THR A 87 -3.89 9.06 28.55
N ASP A 88 -3.61 7.90 27.95
CA ASP A 88 -2.25 7.41 27.72
C ASP A 88 -2.08 6.92 26.28
N LEU A 89 -0.93 7.24 25.69
CA LEU A 89 -0.62 6.84 24.31
C LEU A 89 0.01 5.45 24.27
N ASN A 90 -0.76 4.45 23.80
CA ASN A 90 -0.28 3.08 23.63
C ASN A 90 -0.06 2.72 22.16
N VAL A 91 1.00 3.26 21.56
CA VAL A 91 1.40 2.96 20.18
C VAL A 91 2.91 2.67 20.11
N GLU A 92 3.36 1.93 19.09
CA GLU A 92 4.78 1.68 18.88
C GLU A 92 5.51 2.98 18.47
N THR A 93 6.52 3.37 19.23
CA THR A 93 7.30 4.59 19.00
C THR A 93 8.70 4.30 18.43
N ASN A 94 9.11 3.03 18.36
CA ASN A 94 10.33 2.64 17.69
C ASN A 94 10.03 2.35 16.20
N PRO A 95 10.57 3.14 15.25
CA PRO A 95 10.33 2.94 13.82
C PRO A 95 10.83 1.57 13.32
N GLN A 96 11.76 0.91 14.01
CA GLN A 96 12.25 -0.41 13.59
C GLN A 96 11.34 -1.57 14.02
N LEU A 97 10.44 -1.34 14.98
CA LEU A 97 9.60 -2.39 15.57
C LEU A 97 8.20 -2.45 14.96
N CYS A 98 7.77 -1.42 14.23
CA CYS A 98 6.54 -1.47 13.45
C CYS A 98 6.66 -2.50 12.29
N GLU A 99 5.54 -2.96 11.73
CA GLU A 99 5.55 -3.99 10.70
C GLU A 99 6.33 -3.56 9.44
N PHE A 100 6.18 -2.29 9.05
CA PHE A 100 6.98 -1.71 7.97
C PHE A 100 8.46 -1.66 8.33
N GLY A 101 8.81 -1.21 9.53
CA GLY A 101 10.18 -1.16 10.03
C GLY A 101 10.86 -2.52 9.98
N LYS A 102 10.21 -3.54 10.56
CA LYS A 102 10.71 -4.92 10.53
C LYS A 102 10.97 -5.42 9.10
N TRP A 103 10.11 -5.05 8.15
CA TRP A 103 10.30 -5.37 6.74
C TRP A 103 11.41 -4.54 6.08
N TYR A 104 11.48 -3.25 6.40
CA TYR A 104 12.37 -2.25 5.84
C TYR A 104 13.83 -2.48 6.22
N TYR A 105 14.09 -2.81 7.49
CA TYR A 105 15.44 -3.18 7.96
C TYR A 105 15.77 -4.67 7.77
N GLY A 106 14.78 -5.47 7.35
CA GLY A 106 14.92 -6.90 7.09
C GLY A 106 15.28 -7.22 5.64
N GLU A 107 15.10 -8.50 5.27
CA GLU A 107 15.31 -8.98 3.89
C GLU A 107 14.25 -8.51 2.90
N GLY A 108 13.13 -7.95 3.39
CA GLY A 108 12.01 -7.51 2.58
C GLY A 108 12.37 -6.35 1.65
N ARG A 109 13.04 -5.33 2.19
CA ARG A 109 13.56 -4.19 1.42
C ARG A 109 14.54 -4.63 0.33
N LYS A 110 15.54 -5.46 0.68
CA LYS A 110 16.55 -5.93 -0.28
C LYS A 110 15.91 -6.63 -1.48
N LYS A 111 14.97 -7.54 -1.22
CA LYS A 111 14.21 -8.23 -2.28
C LYS A 111 13.38 -7.29 -3.14
N ALA A 112 12.79 -6.25 -2.54
CA ALA A 112 12.05 -5.25 -3.29
C ALA A 112 12.96 -4.41 -4.20
N GLU A 113 14.16 -4.07 -3.74
CA GLU A 113 15.18 -3.36 -4.53
C GLU A 113 15.77 -4.24 -5.64
N GLU A 114 15.95 -5.54 -5.40
CA GLU A 114 16.36 -6.50 -6.45
C GLU A 114 15.29 -6.65 -7.54
N LEU A 115 14.01 -6.70 -7.13
CA LEU A 115 12.88 -6.82 -8.04
C LEU A 115 12.63 -5.52 -8.84
N VAL A 116 12.74 -4.37 -8.17
CA VAL A 116 12.54 -3.05 -8.76
C VAL A 116 13.65 -2.10 -8.29
N PRO A 117 14.78 -2.01 -9.01
CA PRO A 117 15.92 -1.19 -8.61
C PRO A 117 15.59 0.30 -8.36
N ALA A 118 14.58 0.83 -9.04
CA ALA A 118 14.10 2.20 -8.84
C ALA A 118 13.52 2.45 -7.44
N LEU A 119 13.12 1.40 -6.70
CA LEU A 119 12.61 1.54 -5.34
C LEU A 119 13.68 1.93 -4.34
N SER A 120 14.95 1.62 -4.58
CA SER A 120 16.03 1.92 -3.64
C SER A 120 16.07 3.41 -3.28
N THR A 121 16.10 4.28 -4.30
CA THR A 121 16.08 5.74 -4.10
C THR A 121 14.79 6.25 -3.47
N ILE A 122 13.67 5.56 -3.68
CA ILE A 122 12.39 5.94 -3.07
C ILE A 122 12.40 5.57 -1.60
N LEU A 123 12.72 4.32 -1.27
CA LEU A 123 12.77 3.78 0.09
C LEU A 123 13.78 4.52 0.96
N ASP A 124 14.95 4.89 0.43
CA ASP A 124 15.92 5.74 1.16
C ASP A 124 15.31 7.06 1.65
N LYS A 125 14.38 7.65 0.87
CA LYS A 125 13.71 8.90 1.25
C LYS A 125 12.59 8.69 2.27
N PHE A 126 12.18 7.45 2.54
CA PHE A 126 11.15 7.14 3.54
C PHE A 126 11.72 7.05 4.96
N GLU A 127 13.01 6.74 5.14
CA GLU A 127 13.62 6.53 6.45
C GLU A 127 13.41 7.72 7.39
N GLU A 128 13.83 8.91 6.96
CA GLU A 128 13.80 10.11 7.78
C GLU A 128 12.36 10.55 8.13
N PRO A 129 11.42 10.66 7.16
CA PRO A 129 10.02 10.94 7.49
C PRO A 129 9.37 9.91 8.41
N HIS A 130 9.72 8.62 8.26
CA HIS A 130 9.20 7.55 9.11
C HIS A 130 9.75 7.66 10.54
N HIS A 131 11.03 7.98 10.69
CA HIS A 131 11.63 8.26 11.99
C HIS A 131 10.96 9.46 12.68
N ILE A 132 10.79 10.58 11.96
CA ILE A 132 10.12 11.78 12.46
C ILE A 132 8.67 11.48 12.87
N LEU A 133 7.94 10.67 12.10
CA LEU A 133 6.57 10.27 12.43
C LEU A 133 6.53 9.57 13.79
N HIS A 134 7.38 8.57 14.01
CA HIS A 134 7.43 7.83 15.26
C HIS A 134 7.91 8.72 16.43
N GLN A 135 8.88 9.59 16.20
CA GLN A 135 9.34 10.58 17.20
C GLN A 135 8.23 11.56 17.59
N SER A 136 7.35 11.93 16.66
CA SER A 136 6.24 12.84 16.96
C SER A 136 5.27 12.26 17.99
N ALA A 137 5.05 10.94 18.01
CA ALA A 137 4.23 10.29 19.04
C ALA A 137 4.86 10.39 20.43
N ILE A 138 6.19 10.29 20.53
CA ILE A 138 6.91 10.50 21.80
C ILE A 138 6.68 11.93 22.29
N GLN A 139 6.90 12.91 21.40
CA GLN A 139 6.71 14.33 21.73
C GLN A 139 5.26 14.64 22.13
N ILE A 140 4.28 14.07 21.43
CA ILE A 140 2.85 14.19 21.79
C ILE A 140 2.64 13.63 23.19
N SER A 141 3.12 12.42 23.48
CA SER A 141 2.95 11.81 24.81
C SER A 141 3.62 12.61 25.94
N GLU A 142 4.73 13.30 25.67
CA GLU A 142 5.44 14.11 26.66
C GLU A 142 4.71 15.42 27.00
N VAL A 143 4.05 16.04 26.02
CA VAL A 143 3.37 17.33 26.19
C VAL A 143 1.86 17.19 26.43
N PHE A 144 1.29 16.01 26.19
CA PHE A 144 -0.14 15.78 26.30
C PHE A 144 -0.63 15.98 27.74
N GLN A 145 -1.70 16.75 27.86
CA GLN A 145 -2.46 16.91 29.09
C GLN A 145 -3.93 16.74 28.77
N GLN A 146 -4.60 15.87 29.53
CA GLN A 146 -6.03 15.67 29.37
C GLN A 146 -6.77 16.99 29.59
N ALA A 147 -7.68 17.33 28.67
CA ALA A 147 -8.52 18.50 28.84
C ALA A 147 -9.43 18.33 30.05
N ASP A 148 -9.38 19.28 30.99
CA ASP A 148 -10.35 19.35 32.09
C ASP A 148 -11.65 19.95 31.56
N HIS A 149 -12.58 19.07 31.18
CA HIS A 149 -13.91 19.45 30.71
C HIS A 149 -14.71 20.23 31.77
N ASN A 150 -14.56 19.89 33.05
CA ASN A 150 -15.27 20.56 34.13
C ASN A 150 -14.73 21.99 34.32
N LEU A 151 -13.41 22.17 34.26
CA LEU A 151 -12.81 23.51 34.27
C LEU A 151 -13.28 24.34 33.06
N SER A 152 -13.30 23.73 31.87
CA SER A 152 -13.77 24.40 30.64
C SER A 152 -15.24 24.84 30.75
N GLU A 153 -16.09 23.98 31.30
CA GLU A 153 -17.49 24.29 31.55
C GLU A 153 -17.64 25.43 32.58
N GLN A 154 -16.88 25.38 33.68
CA GLN A 154 -16.90 26.42 34.72
C GLN A 154 -16.45 27.78 34.16
N LEU A 155 -15.35 27.82 33.42
CA LEU A 155 -14.86 29.05 32.78
C LEU A 155 -15.90 29.63 31.81
N ASN A 156 -16.58 28.77 31.06
CA ASN A 156 -17.63 29.22 30.15
C ASN A 156 -18.85 29.78 30.91
N LYS A 157 -19.27 29.14 32.01
CA LYS A 157 -20.35 29.66 32.87
C LYS A 157 -20.01 31.04 33.43
N VAL A 158 -18.79 31.22 33.95
CA VAL A 158 -18.31 32.51 34.46
C VAL A 158 -18.30 33.57 33.35
N LYS A 159 -17.79 33.22 32.15
CA LYS A 159 -17.79 34.12 30.99
C LYS A 159 -19.19 34.57 30.61
N VAL A 160 -20.15 33.64 30.53
CA VAL A 160 -21.56 33.93 30.19
C VAL A 160 -22.20 34.83 31.26
N ALA A 161 -22.00 34.51 32.54
CA ALA A 161 -22.51 35.33 33.64
C ALA A 161 -21.96 36.77 33.57
N HIS A 162 -20.67 36.92 33.26
CA HIS A 162 -20.06 38.25 33.11
C HIS A 162 -20.62 39.03 31.92
N LEU A 163 -20.87 38.36 30.78
CA LEU A 163 -21.52 38.99 29.61
C LEU A 163 -22.94 39.47 29.91
N ILE A 164 -23.72 38.66 30.63
CA ILE A 164 -25.08 39.03 31.06
C ILE A 164 -25.02 40.23 32.00
N TRP A 165 -24.11 40.20 32.98
CA TRP A 165 -23.92 41.29 33.92
C TRP A 165 -23.51 42.59 33.22
N MET A 166 -22.55 42.55 32.27
CA MET A 166 -22.14 43.72 31.50
C MET A 166 -23.29 44.32 30.68
N ASN A 167 -24.10 43.48 30.04
CA ASN A 167 -25.26 43.93 29.26
C ASN A 167 -26.33 44.58 30.17
N SER A 168 -26.58 44.00 31.35
CA SER A 168 -27.48 44.59 32.35
C SER A 168 -26.97 45.93 32.89
N LEU A 169 -25.65 46.04 33.11
CA LEU A 169 -25.00 47.29 33.51
C LEU A 169 -25.14 48.36 32.43
N GLU A 170 -24.88 48.01 31.15
CA GLU A 170 -25.05 48.91 30.01
C GLU A 170 -26.50 49.42 29.92
N GLY A 171 -27.49 48.52 29.97
CA GLY A 171 -28.90 48.90 30.00
C GLY A 171 -29.25 49.84 31.15
N SER A 172 -28.75 49.56 32.36
CA SER A 172 -28.99 50.41 33.53
C SER A 172 -28.36 51.81 33.39
N ILE A 173 -27.19 51.92 32.75
CA ILE A 173 -26.52 53.19 32.46
C ILE A 173 -27.33 53.99 31.42
N LEU A 174 -27.80 53.33 30.35
CA LEU A 174 -28.56 53.97 29.28
C LEU A 174 -29.95 54.44 29.74
N GLU A 175 -30.61 53.70 30.62
CA GLU A 175 -31.94 54.02 31.14
C GLU A 175 -31.92 54.98 32.34
N GLY A 176 -30.74 55.25 32.92
CA GLY A 176 -30.58 56.13 34.08
C GLY A 176 -31.24 55.61 35.37
N LYS A 177 -31.62 54.32 35.41
CA LYS A 177 -32.22 53.65 36.56
C LYS A 177 -31.52 52.31 36.80
N PRO A 178 -31.06 52.02 38.02
CA PRO A 178 -30.46 50.73 38.31
C PRO A 178 -31.52 49.64 38.26
N ASN A 179 -31.42 48.71 37.30
CA ASN A 179 -32.24 47.50 37.27
C ASN A 179 -31.35 46.29 37.59
N TYR A 180 -31.04 46.13 38.88
CA TYR A 180 -30.34 44.95 39.38
C TYR A 180 -31.36 43.87 39.74
N GLN A 181 -31.78 43.08 38.76
CA GLN A 181 -32.30 41.75 39.01
C GLN A 181 -31.15 40.77 38.77
N ILE A 182 -30.50 40.36 39.86
CA ILE A 182 -29.52 39.26 39.88
C ILE A 182 -30.16 38.09 40.62
#